data_AF-W7V3A9-F1
#
_entry.id   AF-W7V3A9-F1
#
_cell.length_a   1.000
_cell.length_b   1.000
_cell.length_c   1.000
_cell.angle_alpha   90.00
_cell.angle_beta   90.00
_cell.angle_gamma   90.00
#
_symmetry.space_group_name_H-M   'P 1'
#
loop_
_entity.id
_entity.type
_entity.pdbx_description
1 polymer ?
#
loop_
_entity_poly.entity_id
_entity_poly.type
_entity_poly.pdbx_seq_one_letter_code
_entity_poly.pdbx_strand_id
1 'polypeptide(L)'
;MKKIIALLAAAILTAGLFSCGRTSTKTKELNDWQKELLAAEGLSTEADELTDSQLRSIQRIYEMITYLNEKYDEEFIYGGYLEPAANQTETLYAYPRLLGADYGRNTVTVRATKDGFTDDYHDKSVVDYYNELVTNFIHDYFDSDDFVVFTDVNACDIKKSEVVDCDFQWKLGVFDSIFLSESICTQDDVEKFAVNFAKYLYEHKMAGRQRINIMNSDFEISKMTYGNFTDYYNDEHYLGYYSFAFDSLKNSVLQDDHLNEKRTQNEYKIDEYFSKYN
;
A
#
# COMPACT_ATOMS: atom_id res chain seq x y z
N MET A 1 29.25 1.45 -1.64
CA MET A 1 27.94 0.80 -1.80
C MET A 1 27.35 0.58 -0.42
N LYS A 2 26.45 1.48 0.00
CA LYS A 2 25.83 1.43 1.33
C LYS A 2 24.78 0.32 1.30
N LYS A 3 24.97 -0.71 2.13
CA LYS A 3 23.94 -1.70 2.42
C LYS A 3 22.82 -0.97 3.15
N ILE A 4 21.71 -0.72 2.47
CA ILE A 4 20.49 -0.24 3.12
C ILE A 4 19.97 -1.44 3.90
N ILE A 5 20.22 -1.40 5.22
CA ILE A 5 19.63 -2.33 6.17
C ILE A 5 18.15 -2.00 6.17
N ALA A 6 17.34 -2.84 5.54
CA ALA A 6 15.90 -2.84 5.76
C ALA A 6 15.70 -2.96 7.27
N LEU A 7 14.97 -2.00 7.85
CA LEU A 7 14.48 -2.09 9.22
C LEU A 7 13.59 -3.34 9.29
N LEU A 8 14.19 -4.47 9.65
CA LEU A 8 13.50 -5.69 10.04
C LEU A 8 12.69 -5.32 11.29
N ALA A 9 11.37 -5.21 11.12
CA ALA A 9 10.45 -5.19 12.24
C ALA A 9 10.56 -6.57 12.92
N ALA A 10 11.50 -6.67 13.86
CA ALA A 10 11.68 -7.84 14.70
C ALA A 10 10.42 -8.04 15.55
N ALA A 11 9.44 -8.79 15.04
CA ALA A 11 8.32 -9.29 15.80
C ALA A 11 8.72 -10.64 16.44
N ILE A 12 9.59 -10.53 17.44
CA ILE A 12 9.57 -11.27 18.71
C ILE A 12 9.07 -12.73 18.63
N LEU A 13 9.99 -13.65 18.32
CA LEU A 13 9.88 -15.11 18.58
C LEU A 13 9.90 -15.45 20.10
N THR A 14 9.33 -14.62 20.98
CA THR A 14 9.42 -14.81 22.45
C THR A 14 8.11 -15.03 23.21
N ALA A 15 6.97 -15.24 22.55
CA ALA A 15 5.75 -15.64 23.25
C ALA A 15 5.64 -17.18 23.39
N GLY A 16 6.54 -17.78 24.15
CA GLY A 16 6.25 -19.08 24.74
C GLY A 16 5.15 -18.91 25.78
N LEU A 17 3.97 -19.49 25.53
CA LEU A 17 3.18 -20.32 26.46
C LEU A 17 1.79 -20.58 25.87
N PHE A 18 1.37 -21.85 25.94
CA PHE A 18 0.08 -22.44 25.56
C PHE A 18 -0.11 -22.86 24.08
N SER A 19 0.47 -24.00 23.72
CA SER A 19 -0.09 -24.84 22.64
C SER A 19 -0.25 -26.27 23.14
N CYS A 20 -1.50 -26.67 23.39
CA CYS A 20 -1.88 -28.06 23.60
C CYS A 20 -1.63 -28.88 22.32
N GLY A 21 -0.76 -29.88 22.46
CA GLY A 21 -0.60 -31.10 21.67
C GLY A 21 -1.19 -31.15 20.26
N ARG A 22 -0.35 -30.89 19.25
CA ARG A 22 -0.44 -31.53 17.94
C ARG A 22 0.97 -31.96 17.54
N THR A 23 1.26 -33.25 17.67
CA THR A 23 2.51 -33.86 17.18
C THR A 23 2.40 -34.04 15.68
N SER A 24 2.95 -33.10 14.89
CA SER A 24 3.38 -33.42 13.53
C SER A 24 4.77 -34.06 13.61
N THR A 25 4.98 -35.12 12.84
CA THR A 25 6.26 -35.80 12.68
C THR A 25 7.26 -34.83 12.02
N LYS A 26 8.11 -34.21 12.85
CA LYS A 26 9.16 -33.27 12.47
C LYS A 26 10.26 -33.98 11.69
N THR A 27 10.49 -33.57 10.44
CA THR A 27 11.84 -33.61 9.88
C THR A 27 12.70 -32.66 10.71
N LYS A 28 13.77 -33.18 11.33
CA LYS A 28 14.75 -32.37 12.08
C LYS A 28 15.75 -31.68 11.16
N GLU A 29 15.69 -31.91 9.86
CA GLU A 29 16.62 -31.30 8.90
C GLU A 29 16.07 -29.95 8.44
N LEU A 30 16.81 -28.89 8.76
CA LEU A 30 16.57 -27.54 8.26
C LEU A 30 17.21 -27.40 6.87
N ASN A 31 16.46 -26.85 5.91
CA ASN A 31 17.00 -26.50 4.61
C ASN A 31 17.83 -25.20 4.67
N ASP A 32 18.55 -24.89 3.59
CA ASP A 32 19.45 -23.73 3.56
C ASP A 32 18.71 -22.40 3.76
N TRP A 33 17.53 -22.24 3.16
CA TRP A 33 16.71 -21.04 3.33
C TRP A 33 16.30 -20.83 4.80
N GLN A 34 15.89 -21.90 5.48
CA GLN A 34 15.52 -21.85 6.89
C GLN A 34 16.71 -21.49 7.78
N LYS A 35 17.90 -22.05 7.49
CA LYS A 35 19.14 -21.72 8.20
C LYS A 35 19.55 -20.27 7.98
N GLU A 36 19.43 -19.76 6.76
CA GLU A 36 19.71 -18.36 6.45
C GLU A 36 18.80 -17.42 7.23
N LEU A 37 17.50 -17.70 7.29
CA LEU A 37 16.56 -16.89 8.07
C LEU A 37 16.84 -16.97 9.57
N LEU A 38 17.08 -18.17 10.13
CA LEU A 38 17.43 -18.34 11.53
C LEU A 38 18.70 -17.56 11.91
N ALA A 39 19.73 -17.62 11.06
CA ALA A 39 20.97 -16.88 11.27
C ALA A 39 20.74 -15.35 11.21
N ALA A 40 19.89 -14.87 10.29
CA ALA A 40 19.54 -13.45 10.20
C ALA A 40 18.82 -12.93 11.46
N GLU A 41 18.01 -13.77 12.10
CA GLU A 41 17.32 -13.49 13.38
C GLU A 41 18.20 -13.77 14.62
N GLY A 42 19.46 -14.19 14.43
CA GLY A 42 20.39 -14.48 15.54
C GLY A 42 20.07 -15.76 16.31
N LEU A 43 19.36 -16.70 15.69
CA LEU A 43 19.00 -18.00 16.25
C LEU A 43 19.94 -19.11 15.78
N SER A 44 19.92 -20.25 16.48
CA SER A 44 20.72 -21.41 16.08
C SER A 44 20.23 -21.98 14.74
N THR A 45 21.17 -22.38 13.89
CA THR A 45 20.92 -23.11 12.65
C THR A 45 20.91 -24.63 12.83
N GLU A 46 21.16 -25.10 14.07
CA GLU A 46 21.08 -26.50 14.46
C GLU A 46 19.70 -26.79 15.07
N ALA A 47 18.98 -27.74 14.47
CA ALA A 47 17.57 -27.96 14.80
C ALA A 47 17.31 -28.48 16.21
N ASP A 48 18.29 -29.14 16.82
CA ASP A 48 18.25 -29.66 18.20
C ASP A 48 18.52 -28.59 19.26
N GLU A 49 19.09 -27.45 18.87
CA GLU A 49 19.27 -26.28 19.73
C GLU A 49 18.05 -25.34 19.72
N LEU A 50 17.12 -25.54 18.78
CA LEU A 50 15.88 -24.78 18.70
C LEU A 50 14.81 -25.32 19.66
N THR A 51 14.05 -24.41 20.26
CA THR A 51 12.82 -24.79 20.98
C THR A 51 11.80 -25.39 20.03
N ASP A 52 10.88 -26.18 20.60
CA ASP A 52 9.80 -26.77 19.82
C ASP A 52 8.95 -25.74 19.07
N SER A 53 8.79 -24.53 19.63
CA SER A 53 8.06 -23.43 18.98
C SER A 53 8.85 -22.85 17.82
N GLN A 54 10.12 -22.53 18.01
CA GLN A 54 10.98 -22.00 16.95
C GLN A 54 11.03 -22.97 15.75
N LEU A 55 11.16 -24.27 16.01
CA LEU A 55 11.18 -25.25 14.93
C LEU A 55 9.84 -25.35 14.19
N ARG A 56 8.71 -25.21 14.89
CA ARG A 56 7.40 -25.14 14.22
C ARG A 56 7.26 -23.87 13.40
N SER A 57 7.65 -22.73 13.96
CA SER A 57 7.50 -21.42 13.29
C SER A 57 8.36 -21.33 12.05
N ILE A 58 9.62 -21.79 12.06
CA ILE A 58 10.47 -21.79 10.86
C ILE A 58 9.95 -22.74 9.76
N GLN A 59 9.30 -23.85 10.14
CA GLN A 59 8.64 -24.74 9.19
C GLN A 59 7.42 -24.06 8.55
N ARG A 60 6.55 -23.46 9.37
CA ARG A 60 5.35 -22.76 8.90
C ARG A 60 5.66 -21.54 8.04
N ILE A 61 6.65 -20.74 8.44
CA ILE A 61 7.14 -19.61 7.65
C ILE A 61 7.63 -20.09 6.27
N TYR A 62 8.39 -21.19 6.23
CA TYR A 62 8.88 -21.75 4.96
C TYR A 62 7.74 -22.26 4.06
N GLU A 63 6.71 -22.90 4.63
CA GLU A 63 5.52 -23.32 3.89
C GLU A 63 4.78 -22.11 3.29
N MET A 64 4.57 -21.05 4.09
CA MET A 64 3.83 -19.86 3.67
C MET A 64 4.58 -19.03 2.63
N ILE A 65 5.91 -18.93 2.70
CA ILE A 65 6.69 -18.20 1.69
C ILE A 65 6.84 -19.01 0.40
N THR A 66 6.97 -20.34 0.50
CA THR A 66 7.00 -21.23 -0.68
C THR A 66 5.69 -21.16 -1.44
N TYR A 67 4.55 -21.10 -0.72
CA TYR A 67 3.24 -20.86 -1.32
C TYR A 67 3.20 -19.60 -2.20
N LEU A 68 3.75 -18.47 -1.73
CA LEU A 68 3.82 -17.25 -2.54
C LEU A 68 4.72 -17.45 -3.76
N ASN A 69 5.91 -18.02 -3.53
CA ASN A 69 6.89 -18.20 -4.60
C ASN A 69 6.36 -19.08 -5.74
N GLU A 70 5.72 -20.20 -5.39
CA GLU A 70 5.14 -21.13 -6.36
C GLU A 70 3.90 -20.55 -7.04
N LYS A 71 3.05 -19.81 -6.32
CA LYS A 71 1.81 -19.25 -6.86
C LYS A 71 2.07 -18.16 -7.90
N TYR A 72 3.11 -17.35 -7.70
CA TYR A 72 3.39 -16.17 -8.54
C TYR A 72 4.64 -16.30 -9.41
N ASP A 73 5.38 -17.41 -9.31
CA ASP A 73 6.66 -17.62 -10.02
C ASP A 73 7.65 -16.46 -9.78
N GLU A 74 7.69 -15.98 -8.53
CA GLU A 74 8.48 -14.82 -8.09
C GLU A 74 9.09 -15.09 -6.71
N GLU A 75 10.24 -14.48 -6.40
CA GLU A 75 10.86 -14.66 -5.09
C GLU A 75 10.40 -13.62 -4.07
N PHE A 76 9.87 -14.08 -2.94
CA PHE A 76 9.48 -13.26 -1.80
C PHE A 76 10.51 -13.30 -0.68
N ILE A 77 10.68 -12.16 0.00
CA ILE A 77 11.54 -11.98 1.15
C ILE A 77 10.70 -11.91 2.42
N TYR A 78 11.16 -12.59 3.47
CA TYR A 78 10.55 -12.55 4.80
C TYR A 78 10.54 -11.12 5.36
N GLY A 79 9.37 -10.68 5.82
CA GLY A 79 9.15 -9.37 6.46
C GLY A 79 8.65 -9.44 7.91
N GLY A 80 8.14 -10.60 8.36
CA GLY A 80 7.67 -10.82 9.72
C GLY A 80 6.68 -11.98 9.83
N TYR A 81 6.40 -12.46 11.04
CA TYR A 81 5.47 -13.56 11.26
C TYR A 81 4.73 -13.44 12.59
N LEU A 82 3.44 -13.79 12.56
CA LEU A 82 2.57 -13.83 13.73
C LEU A 82 2.12 -15.28 13.96
N GLU A 83 2.54 -15.86 15.08
CA GLU A 83 2.12 -17.20 15.50
C GLU A 83 0.59 -17.26 15.75
N PRO A 84 -0.04 -18.42 15.51
CA PRO A 84 -1.45 -18.60 15.83
C PRO A 84 -1.69 -18.54 17.35
N ALA A 85 -2.75 -17.83 17.75
CA ALA A 85 -3.24 -17.80 19.13
C ALA A 85 -4.79 -17.80 19.15
N ALA A 86 -5.40 -17.88 20.34
CA ALA A 86 -6.87 -18.05 20.49
C ALA A 86 -7.73 -17.03 19.72
N ASN A 87 -7.21 -15.83 19.49
CA ASN A 87 -7.84 -14.74 18.75
C ASN A 87 -6.95 -14.17 17.64
N GLN A 88 -5.91 -14.90 17.22
CA GLN A 88 -4.93 -14.46 16.24
C GLN A 88 -4.76 -15.51 15.16
N THR A 89 -5.12 -15.15 13.92
CA THR A 89 -4.84 -15.98 12.74
C THR A 89 -3.35 -15.92 12.43
N GLU A 90 -2.74 -17.09 12.25
CA GLU A 90 -1.36 -17.21 11.78
C GLU A 90 -1.16 -16.42 10.49
N THR A 91 -0.17 -15.53 10.50
CA THR A 91 0.04 -14.56 9.43
C THR A 91 1.52 -14.41 9.12
N LEU A 92 1.90 -14.50 7.84
CA LEU A 92 3.23 -14.16 7.34
C LEU A 92 3.13 -12.79 6.66
N TYR A 93 4.13 -11.95 6.90
CA TYR A 93 4.40 -10.74 6.14
C TYR A 93 5.63 -10.99 5.27
N ALA A 94 5.52 -10.70 3.98
CA ALA A 94 6.60 -10.87 3.01
C ALA A 94 6.57 -9.73 1.98
N TYR A 95 7.60 -9.59 1.14
CA TYR A 95 7.58 -8.63 0.02
C TYR A 95 8.35 -9.18 -1.17
N PRO A 96 7.98 -8.82 -2.42
CA PRO A 96 8.71 -9.28 -3.60
C PRO A 96 10.15 -8.77 -3.59
N ARG A 97 11.12 -9.66 -3.85
CA ARG A 97 12.56 -9.30 -3.81
C ARG A 97 12.88 -8.13 -4.74
N LEU A 98 12.29 -8.10 -5.93
CA LEU A 98 12.55 -7.06 -6.93
C LEU A 98 12.03 -5.69 -6.52
N LEU A 99 10.94 -5.64 -5.77
CA LEU A 99 10.34 -4.37 -5.33
C LEU A 99 10.89 -3.91 -3.97
N GLY A 100 11.43 -4.83 -3.15
CA GLY A 100 11.80 -4.56 -1.77
C GLY A 100 10.58 -4.25 -0.89
N ALA A 101 10.78 -4.00 0.41
CA ALA A 101 9.66 -3.73 1.33
C ALA A 101 8.95 -2.38 1.08
N ASP A 102 9.72 -1.41 0.58
CA ASP A 102 9.33 -0.03 0.31
C ASP A 102 8.39 0.58 1.36
N TYR A 103 8.92 0.80 2.56
CA TYR A 103 8.18 1.34 3.71
C TYR A 103 6.88 0.58 4.05
N GLY A 104 6.79 -0.69 3.64
CA GLY A 104 5.63 -1.54 3.87
C GLY A 104 4.66 -1.60 2.70
N ARG A 105 4.75 -0.72 1.69
CA ARG A 105 3.85 -0.68 0.52
C ARG A 105 3.83 -1.99 -0.28
N ASN A 106 4.94 -2.70 -0.27
CA ASN A 106 5.08 -3.97 -0.98
C ASN A 106 4.87 -5.17 -0.08
N THR A 107 4.43 -4.95 1.16
CA THR A 107 4.14 -6.03 2.10
C THR A 107 2.91 -6.78 1.66
N VAL A 108 3.08 -8.08 1.47
CA VAL A 108 2.05 -9.07 1.24
C VAL A 108 1.75 -9.76 2.56
N THR A 109 0.47 -9.87 2.87
CA THR A 109 -0.05 -10.59 4.03
C THR A 109 -0.55 -11.95 3.58
N VAL A 110 0.09 -13.02 4.04
CA VAL A 110 -0.41 -14.39 3.87
C VAL A 110 -1.06 -14.85 5.17
N ARG A 111 -2.28 -15.35 5.10
CA ARG A 111 -3.04 -15.84 6.26
C ARG A 111 -3.34 -17.33 6.12
N ALA A 112 -3.16 -18.07 7.22
CA ALA A 112 -3.57 -19.46 7.27
C ALA A 112 -5.09 -19.60 7.32
N THR A 113 -5.62 -20.59 6.60
CA THR A 113 -7.03 -20.98 6.57
C THR A 113 -7.17 -22.47 6.86
N LYS A 114 -8.40 -22.99 6.91
CA LYS A 114 -8.63 -24.43 7.09
C LYS A 114 -8.09 -25.28 5.94
N ASP A 115 -8.05 -24.72 4.74
CA ASP A 115 -7.78 -25.45 3.49
C ASP A 115 -6.45 -25.05 2.83
N GLY A 116 -5.61 -24.26 3.52
CA GLY A 116 -4.33 -23.78 2.99
C GLY A 116 -4.07 -22.32 3.35
N PHE A 117 -3.65 -21.52 2.36
CA PHE A 117 -3.26 -20.12 2.54
C PHE A 117 -4.02 -19.18 1.59
N THR A 118 -4.27 -17.96 2.05
CA THR A 118 -4.75 -16.84 1.23
C THR A 118 -3.79 -15.67 1.37
N ASP A 119 -3.61 -14.90 0.31
CA ASP A 119 -2.77 -13.71 0.30
C ASP A 119 -3.48 -12.53 -0.39
N ASP A 120 -2.95 -11.32 -0.16
CA ASP A 120 -3.40 -10.05 -0.74
C ASP A 120 -2.49 -9.57 -1.90
N TYR A 121 -1.57 -10.40 -2.42
CA TYR A 121 -0.63 -9.95 -3.46
C TYR A 121 -1.33 -9.63 -4.79
N HIS A 122 -2.40 -10.36 -5.12
CA HIS A 122 -3.19 -10.07 -6.33
C HIS A 122 -3.75 -8.64 -6.35
N ASP A 123 -4.07 -8.06 -5.19
CA ASP A 123 -4.58 -6.68 -5.07
C ASP A 123 -3.51 -5.67 -5.50
N LYS A 124 -2.24 -6.00 -5.32
CA LYS A 124 -1.12 -5.11 -5.65
C LYS A 124 -1.02 -4.80 -7.14
N SER A 125 -1.27 -5.80 -8.00
CA SER A 125 -1.26 -5.60 -9.44
C SER A 125 -2.34 -4.63 -9.94
N VAL A 126 -3.49 -4.58 -9.25
CA VAL A 126 -4.58 -3.63 -9.52
C VAL A 126 -4.16 -2.22 -9.10
N VAL A 127 -3.52 -2.10 -7.94
CA VAL A 127 -3.06 -0.83 -7.38
C VAL A 127 -1.91 -0.25 -8.21
N ASP A 128 -0.97 -1.08 -8.66
CA ASP A 128 0.10 -0.65 -9.55
C ASP A 128 -0.47 -0.13 -10.87
N TYR A 129 -1.52 -0.78 -11.39
CA TYR A 129 -2.23 -0.28 -12.58
C TYR A 129 -2.90 1.07 -12.35
N TYR A 130 -3.60 1.19 -11.22
CA TYR A 130 -4.29 2.40 -10.83
C TYR A 130 -3.31 3.57 -10.72
N ASN A 131 -2.16 3.35 -10.06
CA ASN A 131 -1.10 4.34 -9.91
C ASN A 131 -0.55 4.78 -11.26
N GLU A 132 -0.29 3.85 -12.19
CA GLU A 132 0.14 4.17 -13.55
C GLU A 132 -0.88 5.09 -14.26
N LEU A 133 -2.17 4.76 -14.18
CA LEU A 133 -3.24 5.55 -14.80
C LEU A 133 -3.37 6.95 -14.20
N VAL A 134 -3.33 7.08 -12.88
CA VAL A 134 -3.39 8.38 -12.20
C VAL A 134 -2.16 9.22 -12.51
N THR A 135 -0.95 8.65 -12.41
CA THR A 135 0.30 9.34 -12.73
C THR A 135 0.29 9.82 -14.18
N ASN A 136 -0.11 8.98 -15.14
CA ASN A 136 -0.20 9.37 -16.55
C ASN A 136 -1.22 10.48 -16.76
N PHE A 137 -2.40 10.42 -16.12
CA PHE A 137 -3.39 11.49 -16.21
C PHE A 137 -2.83 12.84 -15.74
N ILE A 138 -2.14 12.86 -14.60
CA ILE A 138 -1.58 14.10 -14.03
C ILE A 138 -0.46 14.63 -14.94
N HIS A 139 0.43 13.74 -15.39
CA HIS A 139 1.49 14.09 -16.33
C HIS A 139 0.91 14.69 -17.62
N ASP A 140 -0.06 14.02 -18.24
CA ASP A 140 -0.67 14.46 -19.50
C ASP A 140 -1.45 15.78 -19.33
N TYR A 141 -2.06 16.01 -18.17
CA TYR A 141 -2.81 17.25 -17.88
C TYR A 141 -1.88 18.46 -17.74
N PHE A 142 -0.72 18.30 -17.10
CA PHE A 142 0.22 19.39 -16.82
C PHE A 142 1.43 19.45 -17.77
N ASP A 143 1.69 18.40 -18.56
CA ASP A 143 2.91 18.20 -19.35
C ASP A 143 4.19 18.35 -18.49
N SER A 144 4.18 17.71 -17.31
CA SER A 144 5.24 17.86 -16.30
C SER A 144 5.32 16.68 -15.34
N ASP A 145 6.52 16.44 -14.78
CA ASP A 145 6.81 15.48 -13.71
C ASP A 145 6.99 16.14 -12.33
N ASP A 146 6.65 17.44 -12.19
CA ASP A 146 6.74 18.20 -10.92
C ASP A 146 5.58 17.86 -9.97
N PHE A 147 5.36 16.57 -9.74
CA PHE A 147 4.36 16.04 -8.83
C PHE A 147 4.78 14.69 -8.25
N VAL A 148 4.10 14.26 -7.19
CA VAL A 148 4.21 12.91 -6.65
C VAL A 148 2.85 12.42 -6.15
N VAL A 149 2.59 11.13 -6.27
CA VAL A 149 1.35 10.47 -5.82
C VAL A 149 1.70 9.40 -4.79
N PHE A 150 1.08 9.51 -3.62
CA PHE A 150 1.12 8.49 -2.57
C PHE A 150 -0.26 7.88 -2.40
N THR A 151 -0.38 6.57 -2.59
CA THR A 151 -1.66 5.86 -2.66
C THR A 151 -1.77 4.86 -1.51
N ASP A 152 -2.81 5.03 -0.70
CA ASP A 152 -3.21 4.07 0.33
C ASP A 152 -4.47 3.31 -0.13
N VAL A 153 -4.47 2.00 0.03
CA VAL A 153 -5.58 1.13 -0.40
C VAL A 153 -6.49 0.87 0.79
N ASN A 154 -7.74 1.32 0.69
CA ASN A 154 -8.76 1.10 1.72
C ASN A 154 -9.56 -0.18 1.48
N ALA A 155 -9.81 -0.53 0.21
CA ALA A 155 -10.51 -1.74 -0.21
C ALA A 155 -10.17 -2.12 -1.66
N CYS A 156 -10.08 -3.42 -1.95
CA CYS A 156 -9.87 -3.95 -3.30
C CYS A 156 -10.65 -5.25 -3.47
N ASP A 157 -11.78 -5.18 -4.18
CA ASP A 157 -12.69 -6.30 -4.44
C ASP A 157 -12.70 -6.70 -5.94
N ILE A 158 -11.63 -6.37 -6.67
CA ILE A 158 -11.46 -6.63 -8.10
C ILE A 158 -10.08 -7.20 -8.39
N LYS A 159 -9.98 -8.11 -9.35
CA LYS A 159 -8.69 -8.59 -9.87
C LYS A 159 -8.28 -7.80 -11.09
N LYS A 160 -6.98 -7.71 -11.36
CA LYS A 160 -6.44 -7.03 -12.56
C LYS A 160 -7.07 -7.53 -13.86
N SER A 161 -7.33 -8.84 -13.97
CA SER A 161 -7.97 -9.43 -15.15
C SER A 161 -9.45 -9.07 -15.32
N GLU A 162 -10.10 -8.53 -14.29
CA GLU A 162 -11.48 -8.04 -14.32
C GLU A 162 -11.55 -6.54 -14.66
N VAL A 163 -10.42 -5.83 -14.65
CA VAL A 163 -10.31 -4.45 -15.14
C VAL A 163 -10.23 -4.49 -16.66
N VAL A 164 -11.29 -4.04 -17.33
CA VAL A 164 -11.41 -4.02 -18.80
C VAL A 164 -11.60 -2.57 -19.22
N ASP A 165 -10.85 -2.12 -20.23
CA ASP A 165 -10.89 -0.73 -20.72
C ASP A 165 -10.75 0.30 -19.59
N CYS A 166 -9.82 0.04 -18.66
CA CYS A 166 -9.56 0.85 -17.46
C CYS A 166 -10.77 1.00 -16.50
N ASP A 167 -11.81 0.18 -16.60
CA ASP A 167 -12.99 0.21 -15.71
C ASP A 167 -12.77 -0.60 -14.42
N PHE A 168 -12.70 0.08 -13.27
CA PHE A 168 -12.51 -0.51 -11.94
C PHE A 168 -13.80 -0.90 -11.23
N GLN A 169 -14.96 -0.68 -11.86
CA GLN A 169 -16.28 -1.11 -11.39
C GLN A 169 -16.67 -0.61 -9.97
N TRP A 170 -16.04 0.46 -9.48
CA TRP A 170 -16.16 0.95 -8.10
C TRP A 170 -15.70 -0.04 -7.02
N LYS A 171 -14.90 -1.05 -7.41
CA LYS A 171 -14.40 -2.11 -6.53
C LYS A 171 -12.99 -1.87 -6.01
N LEU A 172 -12.35 -0.79 -6.44
CA LEU A 172 -11.11 -0.28 -5.86
C LEU A 172 -11.43 1.01 -5.10
N GLY A 173 -11.10 1.04 -3.82
CA GLY A 173 -11.22 2.19 -2.93
C GLY A 173 -9.86 2.64 -2.41
N VAL A 174 -9.44 3.86 -2.74
CA VAL A 174 -8.14 4.41 -2.34
C VAL A 174 -8.23 5.71 -1.53
N PHE A 175 -7.13 6.09 -0.91
CA PHE A 175 -6.85 7.44 -0.45
C PHE A 175 -5.55 7.89 -1.11
N ASP A 176 -5.63 8.91 -1.96
CA ASP A 176 -4.44 9.43 -2.64
C ASP A 176 -4.03 10.77 -2.01
N SER A 177 -2.78 10.84 -1.60
CA SER A 177 -2.07 12.07 -1.27
C SER A 177 -1.22 12.48 -2.46
N ILE A 178 -1.72 13.46 -3.22
CA ILE A 178 -1.06 14.02 -4.40
C ILE A 178 -0.39 15.32 -3.96
N PHE A 179 0.87 15.52 -4.30
CA PHE A 179 1.57 16.79 -4.09
C PHE A 179 1.97 17.36 -5.44
N LEU A 180 1.55 18.60 -5.70
CA LEU A 180 1.84 19.35 -6.91
C LEU A 180 2.72 20.56 -6.57
N SER A 181 3.62 20.92 -7.47
CA SER A 181 4.36 22.18 -7.36
C SER A 181 3.45 23.33 -7.80
N GLU A 182 3.54 24.47 -7.11
CA GLU A 182 2.86 25.71 -7.50
C GLU A 182 3.31 26.18 -8.91
N SER A 183 4.47 25.73 -9.39
CA SER A 183 4.93 25.97 -10.77
C SER A 183 4.01 25.39 -11.84
N ILE A 184 3.28 24.31 -11.53
CA ILE A 184 2.35 23.64 -12.47
C ILE A 184 0.88 23.83 -12.09
N CYS A 185 0.58 23.99 -10.79
CA CYS A 185 -0.78 24.15 -10.30
C CYS A 185 -0.83 25.08 -9.10
N THR A 186 -1.44 26.26 -9.26
CA THR A 186 -1.62 27.21 -8.16
C THR A 186 -2.81 26.84 -7.26
N GLN A 187 -2.93 27.49 -6.10
CA GLN A 187 -4.11 27.38 -5.25
C GLN A 187 -5.40 27.86 -5.95
N ASP A 188 -5.30 28.73 -6.95
CA ASP A 188 -6.46 29.24 -7.70
C ASP A 188 -6.87 28.29 -8.84
N ASP A 189 -5.93 27.51 -9.38
CA ASP A 189 -6.16 26.58 -10.49
C ASP A 189 -6.53 25.16 -10.03
N VAL A 190 -6.23 24.80 -8.78
CA VAL A 190 -6.36 23.43 -8.26
C VAL A 190 -7.79 22.89 -8.36
N GLU A 191 -8.81 23.74 -8.21
CA GLU A 191 -10.21 23.29 -8.34
C GLU A 191 -10.51 22.82 -9.77
N LYS A 192 -9.98 23.51 -10.78
CA LYS A 192 -10.18 23.12 -12.19
C LYS A 192 -9.51 21.78 -12.47
N PHE A 193 -8.30 21.58 -11.98
CA PHE A 193 -7.63 20.28 -12.06
C PHE A 193 -8.44 19.20 -11.34
N ALA A 194 -8.86 19.44 -10.10
CA ALA A 194 -9.64 18.50 -9.31
C ALA A 194 -10.96 18.11 -9.98
N VAL A 195 -11.67 19.05 -10.62
CA VAL A 195 -12.90 18.75 -11.39
C VAL A 195 -12.60 17.83 -12.59
N ASN A 196 -11.55 18.10 -13.35
CA ASN A 196 -11.18 17.24 -14.49
C ASN A 196 -10.69 15.86 -14.03
N PHE A 197 -9.93 15.81 -12.93
CA PHE A 197 -9.50 14.57 -12.35
C PHE A 197 -10.68 13.75 -11.80
N ALA A 198 -11.64 14.39 -11.15
CA ALA A 198 -12.87 13.73 -10.71
C ALA A 198 -13.66 13.13 -11.88
N LYS A 199 -13.76 13.82 -13.03
CA LYS A 199 -14.39 13.25 -14.24
C LYS A 199 -13.65 12.00 -14.70
N TYR A 200 -12.33 12.08 -14.81
CA TYR A 200 -11.50 10.94 -15.19
C TYR A 200 -11.73 9.73 -14.26
N LEU A 201 -11.65 9.93 -12.94
CA LEU A 201 -11.90 8.85 -11.97
C LEU A 201 -13.32 8.29 -12.10
N TYR A 202 -14.32 9.14 -12.36
CA TYR A 202 -15.70 8.72 -12.50
C TYR A 202 -15.95 7.89 -13.76
N GLU A 203 -15.39 8.30 -14.90
CA GLU A 203 -15.45 7.57 -16.17
C GLU A 203 -14.84 6.17 -16.04
N HIS A 204 -13.76 6.04 -15.26
CA HIS A 204 -13.06 4.79 -14.98
C HIS A 204 -13.61 4.04 -13.75
N LYS A 205 -14.66 4.56 -13.11
CA LYS A 205 -15.31 3.99 -11.91
C LYS A 205 -14.32 3.67 -10.79
N MET A 206 -13.38 4.58 -10.55
CA MET A 206 -12.38 4.50 -9.49
C MET A 206 -12.91 5.21 -8.24
N ALA A 207 -13.02 4.51 -7.10
CA ALA A 207 -13.49 5.11 -5.85
C ALA A 207 -12.31 5.55 -4.98
N GLY A 208 -12.50 6.63 -4.23
CA GLY A 208 -11.52 7.03 -3.23
C GLY A 208 -11.68 8.46 -2.80
N ARG A 209 -10.83 8.86 -1.86
CA ARG A 209 -10.63 10.26 -1.50
C ARG A 209 -9.31 10.73 -2.09
N GLN A 210 -9.38 11.88 -2.74
CA GLN A 210 -8.27 12.50 -3.44
C GLN A 210 -7.88 13.75 -2.68
N ARG A 211 -6.69 13.79 -2.09
CA ARG A 211 -6.14 14.97 -1.42
C ARG A 211 -5.02 15.54 -2.27
N ILE A 212 -5.28 16.68 -2.90
CA ILE A 212 -4.36 17.40 -3.76
C ILE A 212 -3.74 18.53 -2.94
N ASN A 213 -2.46 18.38 -2.62
CA ASN A 213 -1.66 19.30 -1.82
C ASN A 213 -0.84 20.19 -2.75
N ILE A 214 -0.75 21.47 -2.44
CA ILE A 214 0.07 22.42 -3.19
C ILE A 214 1.31 22.77 -2.36
N MET A 215 2.48 22.57 -2.95
CA MET A 215 3.77 23.00 -2.42
C MET A 215 4.23 24.23 -3.19
N ASN A 216 4.87 25.19 -2.53
CA ASN A 216 5.45 26.33 -3.24
C ASN A 216 6.56 25.86 -4.21
N SER A 217 6.91 26.71 -5.17
CA SER A 217 7.88 26.37 -6.23
C SER A 217 9.31 26.16 -5.75
N ASP A 218 9.65 26.55 -4.53
CA ASP A 218 11.00 26.41 -3.97
C ASP A 218 11.24 24.99 -3.40
N PHE A 219 10.17 24.22 -3.21
CA PHE A 219 10.25 22.85 -2.73
C PHE A 219 10.57 21.86 -3.85
N GLU A 220 11.55 20.99 -3.61
CA GLU A 220 11.90 19.91 -4.54
C GLU A 220 11.05 18.66 -4.27
N ILE A 221 9.98 18.49 -5.05
CA ILE A 221 9.00 17.39 -4.87
C ILE A 221 9.62 16.01 -4.89
N SER A 222 10.69 15.80 -5.67
CA SER A 222 11.41 14.52 -5.77
C SER A 222 12.00 14.03 -4.44
N LYS A 223 12.10 14.89 -3.41
CA LYS A 223 12.55 14.52 -2.06
C LYS A 223 11.47 13.82 -1.23
N MET A 224 10.21 13.89 -1.64
CA MET A 224 9.14 13.22 -0.92
C MET A 224 9.17 11.72 -1.17
N THR A 225 8.85 10.97 -0.13
CA THR A 225 8.80 9.51 -0.10
C THR A 225 7.60 9.09 0.75
N TYR A 226 7.17 7.83 0.62
CA TYR A 226 6.16 7.26 1.51
C TYR A 226 6.54 7.37 3.00
N GLY A 227 7.84 7.41 3.32
CA GLY A 227 8.34 7.49 4.70
C GLY A 227 8.35 8.88 5.33
N ASN A 228 8.15 9.96 4.55
CA ASN A 228 8.25 11.34 5.06
C ASN A 228 7.16 12.30 4.55
N PHE A 229 6.32 11.91 3.59
CA PHE A 229 5.44 12.88 2.93
C PHE A 229 4.49 13.60 3.90
N THR A 230 4.05 12.92 4.96
CA THR A 230 3.16 13.49 5.98
C THR A 230 3.81 14.59 6.81
N ASP A 231 5.15 14.59 6.91
CA ASP A 231 5.88 15.63 7.64
C ASP A 231 5.73 16.99 6.95
N TYR A 232 5.52 16.98 5.62
CA TYR A 232 5.39 18.19 4.84
C TYR A 232 4.04 18.91 5.01
N TYR A 233 3.06 18.34 5.71
CA TYR A 233 1.80 19.05 6.01
C TYR A 233 1.98 20.26 6.95
N ASN A 234 3.10 20.32 7.68
CA ASN A 234 3.44 21.44 8.56
C ASN A 234 4.71 22.19 8.09
N ASP A 235 5.17 21.91 6.88
CA ASP A 235 6.37 22.51 6.31
C ASP A 235 6.09 23.94 5.81
N GLU A 236 7.09 24.81 5.86
CA GLU A 236 6.95 26.21 5.43
C GLU A 236 6.63 26.36 3.94
N HIS A 237 6.92 25.34 3.14
CA HIS A 237 6.63 25.32 1.71
C HIS A 237 5.21 24.82 1.40
N TYR A 238 4.45 24.32 2.39
CA TYR A 238 3.10 23.81 2.19
C TYR A 238 2.07 24.95 2.14
N LEU A 239 1.35 25.04 1.02
CA LEU A 239 0.43 26.15 0.77
C LEU A 239 -1.04 25.81 1.08
N GLY A 240 -1.39 24.53 1.08
CA GLY A 240 -2.75 24.08 1.36
C GLY A 240 -3.14 22.83 0.60
N TYR A 241 -4.43 22.48 0.66
CA TYR A 241 -4.97 21.35 -0.08
C TYR A 241 -6.38 21.60 -0.61
N TYR A 242 -6.69 20.95 -1.72
CA TYR A 242 -8.04 20.68 -2.20
C TYR A 242 -8.29 19.18 -2.10
N SER A 243 -9.43 18.76 -1.57
CA SER A 243 -9.80 17.36 -1.42
C SER A 243 -11.20 17.10 -1.95
N PHE A 244 -11.39 15.95 -2.57
CA PHE A 244 -12.71 15.47 -2.95
C PHE A 244 -12.86 13.95 -2.82
N ALA A 245 -14.10 13.50 -2.74
CA ALA A 245 -14.47 12.09 -2.81
C ALA A 245 -15.89 11.96 -3.38
N PHE A 246 -16.21 10.84 -4.02
CA PHE A 246 -17.60 10.52 -4.35
C PHE A 246 -18.33 10.00 -3.11
N ASP A 247 -19.61 10.37 -2.97
CA ASP A 247 -20.47 9.80 -1.94
C ASP A 247 -20.69 8.29 -2.15
N SER A 248 -21.38 7.63 -1.22
CA SER A 248 -21.61 6.18 -1.31
C SER A 248 -22.40 5.79 -2.56
N LEU A 249 -23.35 6.64 -2.99
CA LEU A 249 -24.21 6.42 -4.15
C LEU A 249 -23.60 6.89 -5.47
N LYS A 250 -22.41 7.52 -5.45
CA LYS A 250 -21.71 8.04 -6.64
C LYS A 250 -22.54 9.05 -7.44
N ASN A 251 -23.35 9.85 -6.74
CA ASN A 251 -24.21 10.90 -7.31
C ASN A 251 -23.90 12.31 -6.78
N SER A 252 -23.06 12.40 -5.76
CA SER A 252 -22.55 13.66 -5.21
C SER A 252 -21.02 13.61 -5.12
N VAL A 253 -20.40 14.79 -5.18
CA VAL A 253 -18.99 15.01 -4.86
C VAL A 253 -18.93 15.72 -3.51
N LEU A 254 -18.30 15.08 -2.54
CA LEU A 254 -17.94 15.66 -1.25
C LEU A 254 -16.60 16.37 -1.44
N GLN A 255 -16.57 17.66 -1.18
CA GLN A 255 -15.39 18.50 -1.38
C GLN A 255 -15.02 19.19 -0.07
N ASP A 256 -13.73 19.22 0.25
CA ASP A 256 -13.19 20.02 1.33
C ASP A 256 -11.83 20.59 0.97
N ASP A 257 -11.52 21.80 1.41
CA ASP A 257 -10.22 22.42 1.15
C ASP A 257 -9.74 23.21 2.37
N HIS A 258 -8.44 23.42 2.39
CA HIS A 258 -7.80 24.46 3.20
C HIS A 258 -6.81 25.18 2.30
N LEU A 259 -7.29 26.21 1.62
CA LEU A 259 -6.53 27.05 0.69
C LEU A 259 -6.67 28.50 1.13
N ASN A 260 -5.64 29.32 0.92
CA ASN A 260 -5.68 30.75 1.24
C ASN A 260 -6.16 31.04 2.68
N GLU A 261 -5.71 30.24 3.64
CA GLU A 261 -6.08 30.29 5.07
C GLU A 261 -7.57 30.12 5.38
N LYS A 262 -8.36 29.62 4.41
CA LYS A 262 -9.79 29.38 4.55
C LYS A 262 -10.08 27.91 4.43
N ARG A 263 -10.97 27.43 5.30
CA ARG A 263 -11.49 26.07 5.20
C ARG A 263 -12.88 26.10 4.61
N THR A 264 -13.11 25.36 3.54
CA THR A 264 -14.46 25.17 3.00
C THR A 264 -14.82 23.70 2.91
N GLN A 265 -16.12 23.42 2.97
CA GLN A 265 -16.69 22.09 2.83
C GLN A 265 -18.00 22.22 2.06
N ASN A 266 -18.11 21.48 0.98
CA ASN A 266 -19.26 21.53 0.09
C ASN A 266 -19.66 20.12 -0.33
N GLU A 267 -20.94 19.95 -0.66
CA GLU A 267 -21.44 18.80 -1.37
C GLU A 267 -22.10 19.30 -2.65
N TYR A 268 -21.63 18.80 -3.79
CA TYR A 268 -22.17 19.14 -5.09
C TYR A 268 -22.86 17.93 -5.70
N LYS A 269 -23.95 18.15 -6.44
CA LYS A 269 -24.43 17.11 -7.35
C LYS A 269 -23.41 16.88 -8.44
N ILE A 270 -23.29 15.63 -8.89
CA ILE A 270 -22.21 15.24 -9.79
C ILE A 270 -22.20 16.05 -11.10
N ASP A 271 -23.39 16.25 -11.69
CA ASP A 271 -23.54 17.04 -12.93
C ASP A 271 -23.18 18.51 -12.71
N GLU A 272 -23.52 19.07 -11.54
CA GLU A 272 -23.15 20.43 -11.16
C GLU A 272 -21.64 20.56 -11.06
N TYR A 273 -20.99 19.65 -10.32
CA TYR A 273 -19.54 19.63 -10.13
C TYR A 273 -18.79 19.49 -11.46
N PHE A 274 -19.22 18.57 -12.32
CA PHE A 274 -18.61 18.34 -13.63
C PHE A 274 -18.82 19.49 -14.61
N SER A 275 -19.85 20.31 -14.43
CA SER A 275 -20.12 21.47 -15.29
C SER A 275 -19.31 22.72 -14.96
N LYS A 276 -18.60 22.78 -13.82
CA LYS A 276 -17.92 23.99 -13.31
C LYS A 276 -16.96 24.66 -14.31
N TYR A 277 -16.31 23.87 -15.17
CA TYR A 277 -15.28 24.34 -16.10
C TYR A 277 -15.48 23.82 -17.54
N ASN A 278 -16.72 23.48 -17.89
CA ASN A 278 -17.11 23.11 -19.26
C ASN A 278 -17.45 24.34 -20.12
#